data_AF-A0A923XYL9-F1
#
_entry.id   AF-A0A923XYL9-F1
#
_cell.length_a   1.000
_cell.length_b   1.000
_cell.length_c   1.000
_cell.angle_alpha   90.00
_cell.angle_beta   90.00
_cell.angle_gamma   90.00
#
_symmetry.space_group_name_H-M   'P 1'
#
loop_
_entity.id
_entity.type
_entity.pdbx_description
1 polymer ?
#
loop_
_entity_poly.entity_id
_entity_poly.type
_entity_poly.pdbx_seq_one_letter_code
_entity_poly.pdbx_strand_id
1 'polypeptide(L)'
;DVEERTKDIQFSSRTRMVTDTMKEHHENARMMKELLAHIPESIRNSDVWCKKATELAKEGVVNIVQLIYKNKEYEGHNKDYEFSPITMQEHWESGLEDVRNTLTHPEWLNFPDAEAGFVTHDIHQKHE
;
A
#
# COMPACT_ATOMS: atom_id res chain seq x y z
N ASP A 1 25.76 8.02 1.33
CA ASP A 1 26.23 7.93 -0.07
C ASP A 1 25.12 8.37 -1.05
N VAL A 2 25.45 8.99 -2.19
CA VAL A 2 24.46 9.50 -3.16
C VAL A 2 23.79 8.34 -3.92
N GLU A 3 24.55 7.30 -4.28
CA GLU A 3 24.01 6.14 -4.98
C GLU A 3 23.07 5.33 -4.09
N GLU A 4 23.48 5.09 -2.86
CA GLU A 4 22.65 4.43 -1.85
C GLU A 4 21.33 5.16 -1.61
N ARG A 5 21.39 6.48 -1.40
CA ARG A 5 20.20 7.32 -1.23
C ARG A 5 19.34 7.34 -2.51
N THR A 6 19.95 7.26 -3.69
CA THR A 6 19.23 7.18 -4.96
C THR A 6 18.48 5.85 -5.09
N LYS A 7 19.11 4.73 -4.72
CA LYS A 7 18.46 3.41 -4.69
C LYS A 7 17.32 3.38 -3.70
N ASP A 8 17.54 3.85 -2.47
CA ASP A 8 16.50 3.88 -1.43
C ASP A 8 15.32 4.75 -1.87
N ILE A 9 15.58 5.93 -2.45
CA ILE A 9 14.55 6.77 -3.07
C ILE A 9 13.86 6.01 -4.21
N GLN A 10 14.59 5.36 -5.10
CA GLN A 10 14.02 4.70 -6.27
C GLN A 10 13.12 3.51 -5.88
N PHE A 11 13.58 2.65 -4.97
CA PHE A 11 12.82 1.47 -4.55
C PHE A 11 11.65 1.85 -3.64
N SER A 12 11.85 2.76 -2.67
CA SER A 12 10.75 3.29 -1.86
C SER A 12 9.72 4.03 -2.72
N SER A 13 10.16 4.79 -3.72
CA SER A 13 9.29 5.47 -4.69
C SER A 13 8.48 4.48 -5.53
N ARG A 14 9.04 3.33 -5.90
CA ARG A 14 8.27 2.29 -6.62
C ARG A 14 7.15 1.71 -5.74
N THR A 15 7.43 1.37 -4.49
CA THR A 15 6.38 0.86 -3.57
C THR A 15 5.30 1.91 -3.38
N ARG A 16 5.69 3.16 -3.11
CA ARG A 16 4.77 4.29 -2.96
C ARG A 16 3.92 4.51 -4.21
N MET A 17 4.56 4.55 -5.38
CA MET A 17 3.88 4.71 -6.67
C MET A 17 2.85 3.60 -6.89
N VAL A 18 3.19 2.35 -6.60
CA VAL A 18 2.26 1.22 -6.73
C VAL A 18 1.05 1.41 -5.80
N THR A 19 1.28 1.75 -4.53
CA THR A 19 0.17 1.97 -3.59
C THR A 19 -0.67 3.18 -3.92
N ASP A 20 -0.07 4.25 -4.44
CA ASP A 20 -0.77 5.46 -4.88
C ASP A 20 -1.63 5.16 -6.12
N THR A 21 -1.10 4.40 -7.10
CA THR A 21 -1.87 3.96 -8.27
C THR A 21 -3.03 3.04 -7.87
N MET A 22 -2.83 2.13 -6.91
CA MET A 22 -3.94 1.30 -6.39
C MET A 22 -5.01 2.16 -5.71
N LYS A 23 -4.60 3.16 -4.94
CA LYS A 23 -5.52 4.11 -4.30
C LYS A 23 -6.33 4.88 -5.33
N GLU A 24 -5.68 5.41 -6.36
CA GLU A 24 -6.33 6.16 -7.44
C GLU A 24 -7.32 5.28 -8.23
N HIS A 25 -6.96 4.02 -8.51
CA HIS A 25 -7.89 3.07 -9.12
C HIS A 25 -9.14 2.86 -8.27
N HIS A 26 -8.97 2.70 -6.95
CA HIS A 26 -10.05 2.50 -6.01
C HIS A 26 -10.98 3.71 -5.91
N GLU A 27 -10.41 4.91 -5.80
CA GLU A 27 -11.17 6.17 -5.79
C GLU A 27 -11.98 6.34 -7.08
N ASN A 28 -11.39 6.02 -8.25
CA ASN A 28 -12.08 6.06 -9.54
C ASN A 28 -13.21 5.04 -9.64
N ALA A 29 -13.00 3.81 -9.16
CA ALA A 29 -14.03 2.77 -9.13
C ALA A 29 -15.22 3.19 -8.25
N ARG A 30 -14.95 3.78 -7.08
CA ARG A 30 -15.98 4.34 -6.19
C ARG A 30 -16.73 5.49 -6.86
N MET A 31 -16.02 6.45 -7.45
CA MET A 31 -16.65 7.54 -8.20
C MET A 31 -17.58 7.00 -9.28
N MET A 32 -17.13 6.01 -10.05
CA MET A 32 -17.93 5.38 -11.09
C MET A 32 -19.17 4.67 -10.53
N LYS A 33 -19.06 4.00 -9.38
CA LYS A 33 -20.19 3.39 -8.67
C LYS A 33 -21.26 4.43 -8.29
N GLU A 34 -20.85 5.56 -7.73
CA GLU A 34 -21.75 6.65 -7.35
C GLU A 34 -22.43 7.27 -8.58
N LEU A 35 -21.67 7.50 -9.66
CA LEU A 35 -22.23 7.99 -10.92
C LEU A 35 -23.26 7.03 -11.53
N LEU A 36 -23.00 5.72 -11.50
CA LEU A 36 -23.93 4.69 -11.97
C LEU A 36 -25.23 4.64 -11.16
N ALA A 37 -25.20 5.03 -9.88
CA ALA A 37 -26.38 5.07 -9.02
C ALA A 37 -27.41 6.12 -9.50
N HIS A 38 -26.98 7.16 -10.20
CA HIS A 38 -27.84 8.16 -10.80
C HIS A 38 -28.49 7.72 -12.12
N ILE A 39 -28.03 6.63 -12.73
CA ILE A 39 -28.58 6.10 -13.98
C ILE A 39 -29.75 5.16 -13.66
N PRO A 40 -30.93 5.34 -14.30
CA PRO A 40 -32.06 4.44 -14.15
C PRO A 40 -31.66 2.97 -14.37
N GLU A 41 -32.17 2.09 -13.51
CA GLU A 41 -31.78 0.67 -13.50
C GLU A 41 -32.03 -0.02 -14.86
N SER A 42 -33.12 0.34 -15.55
CA SER A 42 -33.44 -0.17 -16.88
C SER A 42 -32.33 0.10 -17.90
N ILE A 43 -31.77 1.32 -17.89
CA ILE A 43 -30.67 1.74 -18.77
C ILE A 43 -29.37 1.08 -18.33
N ARG A 44 -29.10 1.08 -17.02
CA ARG A 44 -27.88 0.47 -16.44
C ARG A 44 -27.73 -1.00 -16.82
N ASN A 45 -28.84 -1.72 -16.86
CA ASN A 45 -28.92 -3.15 -17.18
C ASN A 45 -29.05 -3.45 -18.68
N SER A 46 -29.32 -2.47 -19.53
CA SER A 46 -29.41 -2.67 -20.99
C SER A 46 -28.18 -2.17 -21.73
N ASP A 47 -27.60 -1.05 -21.28
CA ASP A 47 -26.48 -0.38 -21.92
C ASP A 47 -25.15 -1.12 -21.67
N VAL A 48 -24.38 -1.34 -22.73
CA VAL A 48 -23.13 -2.12 -22.68
C VAL A 48 -22.04 -1.41 -21.86
N TRP A 49 -21.99 -0.07 -21.92
CA TRP A 49 -21.00 0.71 -21.20
C TRP A 49 -21.34 0.79 -19.72
N CYS A 50 -22.62 0.92 -19.37
CA CYS A 50 -23.08 0.87 -17.98
C CYS A 50 -22.75 -0.49 -17.33
N LYS A 51 -22.92 -1.60 -18.06
CA LYS A 51 -22.50 -2.92 -17.57
C LYS A 51 -20.99 -2.99 -17.35
N LYS A 52 -20.20 -2.55 -18.32
CA LYS A 52 -18.74 -2.55 -18.21
C LYS A 52 -18.26 -1.68 -17.06
N ALA A 53 -18.82 -0.48 -16.92
CA ALA A 53 -18.56 0.43 -15.81
C ALA A 53 -18.97 -0.20 -14.47
N THR A 54 -20.09 -0.91 -14.41
CA THR A 54 -20.53 -1.61 -13.20
C THR A 54 -19.53 -2.69 -12.79
N GLU A 55 -19.03 -3.48 -13.73
CA GLU A 55 -17.99 -4.49 -13.44
C GLU A 55 -16.67 -3.84 -12.98
N LEU A 56 -16.25 -2.75 -13.62
CA LEU A 56 -15.05 -2.01 -13.21
C LEU A 56 -15.20 -1.33 -11.85
N ALA A 57 -16.43 -0.97 -11.47
CA ALA A 57 -16.74 -0.33 -10.20
C ALA A 57 -16.97 -1.34 -9.05
N LYS A 58 -16.89 -2.65 -9.32
CA LYS A 58 -16.94 -3.70 -8.29
C LYS A 58 -15.61 -3.78 -7.57
N GLU A 59 -15.36 -2.82 -6.71
CA GLU A 59 -14.22 -2.87 -5.80
C GLU A 59 -14.70 -2.98 -4.35
N GLY A 60 -14.00 -3.83 -3.59
CA GLY A 60 -14.23 -4.02 -2.16
C GLY A 60 -13.56 -2.94 -1.33
N VAL A 61 -13.14 -3.28 -0.11
CA VAL A 61 -12.22 -2.43 0.66
C VAL A 61 -10.81 -3.01 0.60
N VAL A 62 -9.80 -2.15 0.59
CA VAL A 62 -8.39 -2.52 0.54
C VAL A 62 -7.69 -2.03 1.80
N ASN A 63 -7.00 -2.93 2.48
CA ASN A 63 -6.18 -2.64 3.65
C ASN A 63 -4.73 -3.09 3.38
N ILE A 64 -3.79 -2.14 3.35
CA ILE A 64 -2.38 -2.41 3.07
C ILE A 64 -1.56 -2.09 4.32
N VAL A 65 -0.94 -3.12 4.90
CA VAL A 65 0.04 -2.95 5.97
C VAL A 65 1.44 -3.05 5.35
N GLN A 66 2.20 -1.96 5.41
CA GLN A 66 3.52 -1.84 4.81
C GLN A 66 4.61 -2.22 5.82
N LEU A 67 5.43 -3.21 5.47
CA LEU A 67 6.63 -3.58 6.21
C LEU A 67 7.84 -3.12 5.41
N ILE A 68 8.17 -1.83 5.53
CA ILE A 68 9.26 -1.20 4.79
C ILE A 68 10.55 -1.31 5.60
N TYR A 69 11.53 -2.05 5.08
CA TYR A 69 12.86 -2.07 5.66
C TYR A 69 13.48 -0.67 5.57
N LYS A 70 13.89 -0.12 6.73
CA LYS A 70 14.72 1.09 6.79
C LYS A 70 16.14 0.66 7.12
N ASN A 71 17.07 0.93 6.19
CA ASN A 71 18.49 0.67 6.42
C ASN A 71 18.95 1.41 7.68
N LYS A 72 19.72 0.73 8.52
CA LYS A 72 20.37 1.38 9.67
C LYS A 72 21.50 2.26 9.13
N GLU A 73 21.73 3.44 9.73
CA GLU A 73 22.72 4.44 9.28
C GLU A 73 24.17 3.92 9.14
N TYR A 74 24.44 2.71 9.64
CA TYR A 74 25.74 2.04 9.62
C TYR A 74 25.91 1.05 8.46
N GLU A 75 24.87 0.79 7.66
CA GLU A 75 24.98 0.02 6.42
C GLU A 75 25.74 0.86 5.39
N GLY A 76 27.06 0.67 5.33
CA GLY A 76 27.90 1.33 4.32
C GLY A 76 27.60 0.86 2.89
N HIS A 77 28.44 1.28 1.96
CA HIS A 77 28.36 0.97 0.51
C HIS A 77 28.33 -0.54 0.14
N ASN A 78 28.51 -1.44 1.11
CA ASN A 78 28.58 -2.88 0.90
C ASN A 78 27.26 -3.61 1.18
N LYS A 79 26.17 -2.90 1.57
CA LYS A 79 24.89 -3.55 1.94
C LYS A 79 24.35 -4.52 0.89
N ASP A 80 24.64 -4.28 -0.39
CA ASP A 80 24.18 -5.10 -1.51
C ASP A 80 24.92 -6.46 -1.62
N TYR A 81 26.02 -6.65 -0.89
CA TYR A 81 26.81 -7.89 -0.87
C TYR A 81 27.33 -8.29 0.51
N GLU A 82 26.88 -7.61 1.58
CA GLU A 82 27.19 -7.93 2.97
C GLU A 82 26.19 -8.97 3.49
N PHE A 83 26.59 -10.24 3.43
CA PHE A 83 25.79 -11.37 3.90
C PHE A 83 26.43 -12.07 5.11
N SER A 84 27.17 -11.32 5.94
CA SER A 84 27.72 -11.93 7.15
C SER A 84 26.58 -12.40 8.08
N PRO A 85 26.81 -13.47 8.86
CA PRO A 85 25.80 -13.97 9.80
C PRO A 85 25.30 -12.90 10.79
N ILE A 86 26.17 -11.97 11.19
CA ILE A 86 25.83 -10.88 12.12
C ILE A 86 24.85 -9.92 11.45
N THR A 87 25.17 -9.42 10.25
CA THR A 87 24.31 -8.51 9.48
C THR A 87 22.95 -9.15 9.17
N MET A 88 22.95 -10.43 8.77
CA MET A 88 21.70 -11.19 8.55
C MET A 88 20.84 -11.31 9.81
N GLN A 89 21.45 -11.59 10.96
CA GLN A 89 20.74 -11.66 12.23
C GLN A 89 20.13 -10.30 12.60
N GLU A 90 20.87 -9.21 12.42
CA GLU A 90 20.38 -7.85 12.67
C GLU A 90 19.19 -7.49 11.77
N HIS A 91 19.22 -7.87 10.49
CA HIS A 91 18.09 -7.68 9.57
C HIS A 91 16.84 -8.45 10.01
N TRP A 92 17.00 -9.71 10.43
CA TRP A 92 15.89 -10.53 10.91
C TRP A 92 15.30 -9.99 12.21
N GLU A 93 16.15 -9.57 13.15
CA GLU A 93 15.70 -8.95 14.40
C GLU A 93 14.94 -7.65 14.14
N SER A 94 15.44 -6.81 13.22
CA SER A 94 14.75 -5.59 12.80
C SER A 94 13.39 -5.86 12.18
N GLY A 95 13.29 -6.81 11.24
CA GLY A 95 12.01 -7.16 10.62
C GLY A 95 11.02 -7.78 11.62
N LEU A 96 11.51 -8.57 12.58
CA LEU A 96 10.68 -9.15 13.64
C LEU A 96 10.16 -8.06 14.59
N GLU A 97 10.97 -7.06 14.92
CA GLU A 97 10.56 -5.91 15.70
C GLU A 97 9.49 -5.09 14.97
N ASP A 98 9.66 -4.82 13.68
CA ASP A 98 8.66 -4.11 12.87
C ASP A 98 7.31 -4.82 12.83
N VAL A 99 7.31 -6.14 12.65
CA VAL A 99 6.08 -6.95 12.69
C VAL A 99 5.44 -6.88 14.07
N ARG A 100 6.23 -7.02 15.15
CA ARG A 100 5.70 -6.94 16.53
C ARG A 100 5.09 -5.57 16.81
N ASN A 101 5.77 -4.49 16.45
CA ASN A 101 5.28 -3.13 16.61
C ASN A 101 4.00 -2.90 15.80
N THR A 102 3.96 -3.34 14.55
CA THR A 102 2.75 -3.32 13.71
C THR A 102 1.59 -4.05 14.40
N LEU A 103 1.83 -5.21 14.99
CA LEU A 103 0.80 -5.99 15.70
C LEU A 103 0.38 -5.39 17.05
N THR A 104 1.08 -4.38 17.57
CA THR A 104 0.57 -3.60 18.72
C THR A 104 -0.59 -2.68 18.34
N HIS A 105 -0.86 -2.53 17.03
CA HIS A 105 -1.99 -1.82 16.44
C HIS A 105 -3.01 -2.82 15.86
N PRO A 106 -3.77 -3.56 16.71
CA PRO A 106 -4.76 -4.51 16.22
C PRO A 106 -5.82 -3.86 15.33
N GLU A 107 -6.07 -2.55 15.50
CA GLU A 107 -6.99 -1.79 14.68
C GLU A 107 -6.57 -1.71 13.21
N TRP A 108 -5.29 -1.84 12.89
CA TRP A 108 -4.79 -1.89 11.51
C TRP A 108 -5.15 -3.18 10.79
N LEU A 109 -5.60 -4.21 11.51
CA LEU A 109 -6.07 -5.46 10.92
C LEU A 109 -7.59 -5.49 10.73
N ASN A 110 -8.30 -4.44 11.18
CA ASN A 110 -9.73 -4.33 10.94
C ASN A 110 -10.01 -4.15 9.44
N PHE A 111 -11.20 -4.60 9.02
CA PHE A 111 -11.70 -4.22 7.71
C PHE A 111 -11.88 -2.70 7.66
N PRO A 112 -11.33 -2.01 6.65
CA PRO A 112 -11.59 -0.60 6.44
C PRO A 112 -13.08 -0.34 6.26
N ASP A 113 -13.52 0.85 6.67
CA ASP A 113 -14.87 1.28 6.36
C ASP A 113 -15.07 1.34 4.84
N ALA A 114 -16.28 1.02 4.38
CA ALA A 114 -16.70 1.19 2.99
C ALA A 114 -16.52 2.64 2.52
N GLU A 115 -16.59 3.61 3.45
CA GLU A 115 -16.29 5.02 3.15
C GLU A 115 -14.80 5.34 3.08
N ALA A 116 -13.92 4.57 3.72
CA ALA A 116 -12.48 4.75 3.55
C ALA A 116 -12.03 4.10 2.24
N GLY A 117 -12.54 2.89 1.94
CA GLY A 117 -12.33 2.18 0.68
C GLY A 117 -10.91 1.63 0.49
N PHE A 118 -9.90 2.43 0.81
CA PHE A 118 -8.49 2.11 0.68
C PHE A 118 -7.71 2.73 1.84
N VAL A 119 -7.05 1.90 2.65
CA VAL A 119 -6.25 2.34 3.80
C VAL A 119 -4.85 1.74 3.72
N THR A 120 -3.85 2.56 4.04
CA THR A 120 -2.44 2.15 4.14
C THR A 120 -1.94 2.44 5.54
N HIS A 121 -1.21 1.48 6.12
CA HIS A 121 -0.55 1.59 7.41
C HIS A 121 0.96 1.38 7.23
N ASP A 122 1.76 2.26 7.83
CA ASP A 122 3.21 2.15 7.89
C ASP A 122 3.65 2.60 9.29
N ILE A 123 4.23 1.69 10.07
CA ILE A 123 4.72 1.97 11.43
C ILE A 123 5.82 3.03 11.46
N HIS A 124 6.45 3.24 10.32
CA HIS A 124 7.57 4.15 10.15
C HIS A 124 7.18 5.50 9.53
N GLN A 125 5.91 5.68 9.17
CA GLN A 125 5.37 6.94 8.65
C GLN A 125 5.08 7.88 9.83
N LYS A 126 5.67 9.08 9.81
CA LYS A 126 5.31 10.11 10.78
C LYS A 126 3.90 10.61 10.47
N HIS A 127 2.97 10.41 11.40
CA HIS A 127 1.70 11.12 11.39
C HIS A 127 1.95 12.53 11.95
N GLU A 128 1.84 13.55 11.10
CA GLU A 128 1.77 14.97 11.51
C GLU A 128 0.33 15.37 11.83
#